data_AF-A0A923RPA5-F1
#
_entry.id   AF-A0A923RPA5-F1
#
_cell.length_a   1.000
_cell.length_b   1.000
_cell.length_c   1.000
_cell.angle_alpha   90.00
_cell.angle_beta   90.00
_cell.angle_gamma   90.00
#
_symmetry.space_group_name_H-M   'P 1'
#
loop_
_entity.id
_entity.type
_entity.pdbx_description
1 polymer ?
#
loop_
_entity_poly.entity_id
_entity_poly.type
_entity_poly.pdbx_seq_one_letter_code
_entity_poly.pdbx_strand_id
1 'polypeptide(L)'
;MAYSKKTWVDDEVISKDALNNMESGIESASKGIPSTATKTKAGLVKQSSVVNVVSAENAGTVGAEFNQAEVQKVATLADANKTAINAVIEALKTSGIMASS
;
A
#
# COMPACT_ATOMS: atom_id res chain seq x y z
N MET A 1 -11.53 3.82 30.10
CA MET A 1 -12.47 2.67 30.14
C MET A 1 -12.62 2.15 28.72
N ALA A 2 -12.84 0.85 28.51
CA ALA A 2 -13.18 0.36 27.18
C ALA A 2 -14.57 0.87 26.78
N TYR A 3 -14.73 1.34 25.55
CA TYR A 3 -16.03 1.81 25.06
C TYR A 3 -17.07 0.69 25.10
N SER A 4 -18.22 0.99 25.68
CA SER A 4 -19.41 0.13 25.58
C SER A 4 -20.54 0.89 24.90
N LYS A 5 -21.19 0.26 23.92
CA LYS A 5 -22.35 0.87 23.25
C LYS A 5 -23.48 1.03 24.26
N LYS A 6 -24.00 2.25 24.37
CA LYS A 6 -25.21 2.54 25.14
C LYS A 6 -26.43 2.51 24.22
N THR A 7 -27.51 1.90 24.71
CA THR A 7 -28.85 2.09 24.14
C THR A 7 -29.49 3.24 24.90
N TRP A 8 -29.83 4.30 24.18
CA TRP A 8 -30.46 5.50 24.74
C TRP A 8 -31.98 5.30 24.82
N VAL A 9 -32.59 5.85 25.86
CA VAL A 9 -34.05 5.94 25.98
C VAL A 9 -34.49 7.39 25.78
N ASP A 10 -35.73 7.58 25.34
CA ASP A 10 -36.30 8.91 25.14
C ASP A 10 -36.30 9.69 26.46
N ASP A 11 -36.10 11.00 26.36
CA ASP A 11 -36.02 11.95 27.48
C ASP A 11 -34.92 11.66 28.53
N GLU A 12 -33.95 10.79 28.22
CA GLU A 12 -32.80 10.53 29.10
C GLU A 12 -31.85 11.75 29.17
N VAL A 13 -31.56 12.21 30.39
CA VAL A 13 -30.51 13.21 30.62
C VAL A 13 -29.14 12.56 30.47
N ILE A 14 -28.32 13.11 29.56
CA ILE A 14 -26.96 12.63 29.32
C ILE A 14 -26.08 12.90 30.55
N SER A 15 -25.61 11.82 31.19
CA SER A 15 -24.70 11.92 32.34
C SER A 15 -23.25 12.18 31.92
N LYS A 16 -22.44 12.67 32.87
CA LYS A 16 -20.98 12.82 32.70
C LYS A 16 -20.33 11.49 32.32
N ASP A 17 -20.72 10.39 32.94
CA ASP A 17 -20.15 9.07 32.63
C ASP A 17 -20.51 8.59 31.23
N ALA A 18 -21.73 8.89 30.76
CA ALA A 18 -22.13 8.59 29.40
C ALA A 18 -21.33 9.41 28.37
N LEU A 19 -21.08 10.70 28.65
CA LEU A 19 -20.18 11.54 27.84
C LEU A 19 -18.75 11.00 27.81
N ASN A 20 -18.18 10.71 28.98
CA ASN A 20 -16.82 10.15 29.08
C ASN A 20 -16.68 8.83 28.32
N ASN A 21 -17.72 7.97 28.34
CA ASN A 21 -17.74 6.73 27.58
C ASN A 21 -17.77 7.00 26.06
N MET A 22 -18.59 7.95 25.59
CA MET A 22 -18.60 8.35 24.17
C MET A 22 -17.26 8.93 23.73
N GLU A 23 -16.66 9.83 24.52
CA GLU A 23 -15.33 10.38 24.25
C GLU A 23 -14.27 9.28 24.17
N SER A 24 -14.30 8.32 25.09
CA SER A 24 -13.40 7.15 25.06
C SER A 24 -13.59 6.32 23.78
N GLY A 25 -14.83 6.17 23.30
CA GLY A 25 -15.15 5.48 22.05
C GLY A 25 -14.65 6.21 20.82
N ILE A 26 -14.84 7.53 20.77
CA ILE A 26 -14.33 8.39 19.69
C ILE A 26 -12.81 8.37 19.66
N GLU A 27 -12.15 8.52 20.81
CA GLU A 27 -10.69 8.46 20.92
C GLU A 27 -10.15 7.09 20.46
N SER A 28 -10.81 6.00 20.89
CA SER A 28 -10.45 4.64 20.49
C SER A 28 -10.63 4.42 18.98
N ALA A 29 -11.71 4.94 18.39
CA ALA A 29 -11.94 4.87 16.95
C ALA A 29 -10.90 5.69 16.18
N SER A 30 -10.58 6.90 16.64
CA SER A 30 -9.57 7.78 16.04
C SER A 30 -8.17 7.15 16.09
N LYS A 31 -7.85 6.39 17.14
CA LYS A 31 -6.59 5.62 17.26
C LYS A 31 -6.66 4.22 16.66
N GLY A 32 -7.85 3.79 16.21
CA GLY A 32 -8.15 2.41 15.87
C GLY A 32 -7.48 1.92 14.60
N ILE A 33 -7.11 2.85 13.71
CA ILE A 33 -6.35 2.58 12.49
C ILE A 33 -4.85 2.64 12.83
N PRO A 34 -4.12 1.51 12.78
CA PRO A 34 -2.68 1.48 12.95
C PRO A 34 -1.98 2.33 11.88
N SER A 35 -0.80 2.85 12.23
CA SER A 35 0.04 3.65 11.32
C SER A 35 0.54 2.90 10.08
N THR A 36 0.44 1.57 10.07
CA THR A 36 0.88 0.72 8.96
C THR A 36 -0.17 -0.35 8.69
N ALA A 37 -0.53 -0.54 7.43
CA ALA A 37 -1.37 -1.65 6.99
C ALA A 37 -0.65 -3.00 7.11
N THR A 38 -1.38 -4.06 7.48
CA THR A 38 -0.87 -5.44 7.50
C THR A 38 -1.80 -6.37 6.75
N LYS A 39 -1.37 -7.63 6.55
CA LYS A 39 -2.23 -8.67 5.95
C LYS A 39 -3.49 -8.97 6.75
N THR A 40 -3.49 -8.68 8.06
CA THR A 40 -4.56 -9.08 8.99
C THR A 40 -5.37 -7.89 9.51
N LYS A 41 -4.88 -6.65 9.34
CA LYS A 41 -5.56 -5.45 9.82
C LYS A 41 -5.31 -4.27 8.87
N ALA A 42 -6.39 -3.57 8.53
CA ALA A 42 -6.30 -2.31 7.79
C ALA A 42 -5.47 -1.28 8.60
N GLY A 43 -4.71 -0.45 7.89
CA GLY A 43 -3.87 0.59 8.45
C GLY A 43 -3.58 1.66 7.41
N LEU A 44 -2.76 2.65 7.75
CA LEU A 44 -2.40 3.72 6.83
C LEU A 44 -1.33 3.26 5.81
N VAL A 45 -1.41 3.83 4.59
CA VAL A 45 -0.37 3.75 3.56
C VAL A 45 -0.02 5.16 3.11
N LYS A 46 1.21 5.34 2.61
CA LYS A 46 1.64 6.61 2.02
C LYS A 46 1.50 6.55 0.51
N GLN A 47 1.47 7.71 -0.13
CA GLN A 47 1.62 7.78 -1.58
C GLN A 47 3.01 7.24 -1.96
N SER A 48 3.07 6.40 -2.99
CA SER A 48 4.33 5.89 -3.51
C SER A 48 5.11 6.99 -4.25
N SER A 49 6.44 6.85 -4.29
CA SER A 49 7.28 7.72 -5.11
C SER A 49 6.95 7.53 -6.59
N VAL A 50 7.20 8.56 -7.39
CA VAL A 50 7.05 8.46 -8.85
C VAL A 50 7.95 7.34 -9.37
N VAL A 51 7.38 6.46 -10.19
CA VAL A 51 8.12 5.47 -10.95
C VAL A 51 8.15 5.91 -12.42
N ASN A 52 9.35 6.04 -12.96
CA ASN A 52 9.54 6.44 -14.35
C ASN A 52 9.05 5.35 -15.30
N VAL A 53 8.52 5.76 -16.45
CA VAL A 53 8.16 4.85 -17.54
C VAL A 53 9.44 4.18 -18.07
N VAL A 54 9.33 2.90 -18.44
CA VAL A 54 10.41 2.18 -19.12
C VAL A 54 10.66 2.84 -20.48
N SER A 55 11.84 3.42 -20.66
CA SER A 55 12.22 4.10 -21.90
C SER A 55 12.92 3.19 -22.91
N ALA A 56 13.14 1.92 -22.57
CA ALA A 56 13.75 0.95 -23.46
C ALA A 56 12.81 0.63 -24.64
N GLU A 57 13.35 0.61 -25.85
CA GLU A 57 12.61 0.19 -27.03
C GLU A 57 12.33 -1.32 -27.01
N ASN A 58 11.30 -1.74 -27.75
CA ASN A 58 11.02 -3.15 -27.95
C ASN A 58 12.20 -3.82 -28.67
N ALA A 59 12.52 -5.06 -28.28
CA ALA A 59 13.64 -5.82 -28.85
C ALA A 59 13.48 -6.14 -30.35
N GLY A 60 12.26 -6.05 -30.90
CA GLY A 60 11.92 -6.36 -32.28
C GLY A 60 11.58 -7.84 -32.49
N THR A 61 11.66 -8.30 -33.74
CA THR A 61 11.44 -9.69 -34.12
C THR A 61 12.73 -10.50 -34.06
N VAL A 62 12.64 -11.77 -33.70
CA VAL A 62 13.75 -12.74 -33.81
C VAL A 62 13.58 -13.53 -35.11
N GLY A 63 14.63 -13.63 -35.90
CA GLY A 63 14.65 -14.37 -37.15
C GLY A 63 14.66 -15.90 -36.97
N ALA A 64 14.57 -16.63 -38.08
CA ALA A 64 14.62 -18.09 -38.07
C ALA A 64 16.03 -18.66 -37.78
N GLU A 65 17.06 -17.88 -38.07
CA GLU A 65 18.46 -18.23 -37.82
C GLU A 65 18.97 -17.55 -36.56
N PHE A 66 19.96 -18.16 -35.90
CA PHE A 66 20.59 -17.56 -34.74
C PHE A 66 21.30 -16.25 -35.12
N ASN A 67 20.93 -15.17 -34.45
CA ASN A 67 21.58 -13.88 -34.58
C ASN A 67 21.91 -13.31 -33.19
N GLN A 68 23.21 -13.18 -32.90
CA GLN A 68 23.69 -12.66 -31.62
C GLN A 68 23.17 -11.25 -31.33
N ALA A 69 23.02 -10.39 -32.36
CA ALA A 69 22.55 -9.02 -32.17
C ALA A 69 21.06 -8.98 -31.75
N GLU A 70 20.23 -9.89 -32.28
CA GLU A 70 18.83 -10.02 -31.87
C GLU A 70 18.73 -10.52 -30.43
N VAL A 71 19.54 -11.52 -30.07
CA VAL A 71 19.61 -12.02 -28.69
C VAL A 71 20.09 -10.93 -27.72
N GLN A 72 21.07 -10.13 -28.11
CA GLN A 72 21.57 -9.03 -27.29
C GLN A 72 20.49 -7.96 -27.03
N LYS A 73 19.65 -7.64 -28.02
CA LYS A 73 18.51 -6.72 -27.83
C LYS A 73 17.52 -7.25 -26.79
N VAL A 74 17.21 -8.55 -26.85
CA VAL A 74 16.32 -9.21 -25.88
C VAL A 74 16.92 -9.16 -24.48
N ALA A 75 18.21 -9.47 -24.35
CA ALA A 75 18.92 -9.39 -23.06
C ALA A 75 18.87 -7.96 -22.48
N THR A 76 19.17 -6.95 -23.30
CA THR A 76 19.10 -5.54 -22.88
C THR A 76 17.69 -5.13 -22.42
N LEU A 77 16.64 -5.52 -23.15
CA LEU A 77 15.26 -5.22 -22.74
C LEU A 77 14.88 -5.95 -21.45
N ALA A 78 15.32 -7.20 -21.27
CA ALA A 78 15.07 -7.97 -20.06
C ALA A 78 15.73 -7.32 -18.82
N ASP A 79 16.97 -6.86 -18.94
CA ASP A 79 17.69 -6.16 -17.86
C ASP A 79 17.04 -4.81 -17.52
N ALA A 80 16.60 -4.06 -18.54
CA ALA A 80 15.86 -2.81 -18.34
C ALA A 80 14.54 -3.04 -17.60
N ASN A 81 13.78 -4.06 -18.01
CA ASN A 81 12.52 -4.43 -17.34
C ASN A 81 12.74 -4.89 -15.90
N LYS A 82 13.78 -5.69 -15.64
CA LYS A 82 14.14 -6.12 -14.28
C LYS A 82 14.42 -4.90 -13.38
N THR A 83 15.18 -3.94 -13.89
CA THR A 83 15.47 -2.69 -13.17
C THR A 83 14.20 -1.93 -12.84
N ALA A 84 13.31 -1.74 -13.83
CA ALA A 84 12.06 -1.02 -13.64
C ALA A 84 11.11 -1.73 -12.65
N ILE A 85 10.98 -3.05 -12.75
CA ILE A 85 10.15 -3.85 -11.84
C ILE A 85 10.67 -3.74 -10.41
N ASN A 86 11.98 -3.84 -10.20
CA ASN A 86 12.57 -3.68 -8.88
C ASN A 86 12.31 -2.28 -8.30
N ALA A 87 12.41 -1.24 -9.11
CA ALA A 87 12.08 0.13 -8.70
C ALA A 87 10.61 0.27 -8.29
N VAL A 88 9.66 -0.34 -9.03
CA VAL A 88 8.24 -0.38 -8.63
C VAL A 88 8.08 -1.08 -7.28
N ILE A 89 8.67 -2.27 -7.12
CA ILE A 89 8.56 -3.05 -5.88
C ILE A 89 9.11 -2.26 -4.70
N GLU A 90 10.26 -1.62 -4.86
CA GLU A 90 10.87 -0.80 -3.81
C GLU A 90 10.01 0.41 -3.44
N ALA A 91 9.47 1.11 -4.44
CA ALA A 91 8.58 2.25 -4.23
C ALA A 91 7.31 1.84 -3.48
N LEU A 92 6.73 0.69 -3.83
CA LEU A 92 5.53 0.16 -3.17
C LEU A 92 5.82 -0.31 -1.73
N LYS A 93 6.95 -0.99 -1.51
CA LYS A 93 7.40 -1.39 -0.16
C LYS A 93 7.64 -0.17 0.74
N THR A 94 8.33 0.84 0.23
CA THR A 94 8.65 2.07 0.97
C THR A 94 7.38 2.84 1.34
N SER A 95 6.36 2.80 0.48
CA SER A 95 5.06 3.43 0.74
C SER A 95 4.15 2.67 1.70
N GLY A 96 4.56 1.49 2.18
CA GLY A 96 3.78 0.64 3.07
C GLY A 96 2.63 -0.10 2.37
N ILE A 97 2.57 -0.07 1.04
CA ILE A 97 1.57 -0.80 0.24
C ILE A 97 1.91 -2.29 0.18
N MET A 98 3.20 -2.62 0.10
CA MET A 98 3.71 -3.99 0.15
C MET A 98 4.55 -4.21 1.41
N ALA A 99 4.58 -5.44 1.91
CA ALA A 99 5.45 -5.81 3.03
C ALA A 99 6.93 -5.64 2.66
N SER A 100 7.69 -5.01 3.56
CA SER A 100 9.12 -4.73 3.38
C SER A 100 10.04 -5.93 3.63
N SER A 101 9.52 -7.03 4.18
CA SER A 101 10.21 -8.30 4.45
C SER A 101 9.28 -9.49 4.17
#